data_AF-A0A3C0IWH3-F1
#
_entry.id   AF-A0A3C0IWH3-F1
#
_cell.length_a   1.000
_cell.length_b   1.000
_cell.length_c   1.000
_cell.angle_alpha   90.00
_cell.angle_beta   90.00
_cell.angle_gamma   90.00
#
_symmetry.space_group_name_H-M   'P 1'
#
loop_
_entity.id
_entity.type
_entity.pdbx_description
1 polymer ?
#
loop_
_entity_poly.entity_id
_entity_poly.type
_entity_poly.pdbx_seq_one_letter_code
_entity_poly.pdbx_strand_id
1 'polypeptide(L)'
;VLGLGLGVPALRLHGHYLAIATLGFGVAVGQLSASWDKLTGGYQGMKAPVASILGYRFDTDLKYYYLVLALTWLLVEAAQNMLRSRPGRALMAVRDSEVAAQA
;
A
#
# COMPACT_ATOMS: atom_id res chain seq x y z
N VAL A 1 14.00 -2.75 -18.15
CA VAL A 1 14.39 -1.89 -19.30
C VAL A 1 14.02 -0.43 -19.07
N LEU A 2 12.75 -0.09 -18.77
CA LEU A 2 12.33 1.30 -18.51
C LEU A 2 13.09 2.00 -17.37
N GLY A 3 13.31 1.31 -16.24
CA GLY A 3 14.07 1.87 -15.11
C GLY A 3 15.56 2.12 -15.41
N LEU A 4 16.14 1.37 -16.35
CA LEU A 4 17.54 1.54 -16.76
C LEU A 4 17.71 2.79 -17.64
N GLY A 5 16.73 3.09 -18.50
CA GLY A 5 16.72 4.29 -19.33
C GLY A 5 16.54 5.58 -18.53
N LEU A 6 15.78 5.55 -17.44
CA LEU A 6 15.54 6.70 -16.56
C LEU A 6 16.64 6.85 -15.48
N GLY A 7 17.26 5.75 -15.04
CA GLY A 7 18.30 5.78 -14.01
C GLY A 7 19.65 6.32 -14.48
N VAL A 8 20.08 6.00 -15.70
CA VAL A 8 21.37 6.47 -16.27
C VAL A 8 21.48 8.00 -16.36
N PRO A 9 20.48 8.77 -16.83
CA PRO A 9 20.54 10.22 -16.81
C PRO A 9 20.37 10.81 -15.41
N ALA A 10 19.62 10.16 -14.51
CA ALA A 10 19.46 10.61 -13.13
C ALA A 10 20.77 10.58 -12.34
N LEU A 11 21.63 9.60 -12.60
CA LEU A 11 22.98 9.49 -12.02
C LEU A 11 23.93 10.64 -12.41
N ARG A 12 23.57 11.46 -13.42
CA ARG A 12 24.36 12.64 -13.84
C ARG A 12 23.91 13.94 -13.17
N LEU A 13 22.84 13.92 -12.37
CA LEU A 13 22.32 15.09 -11.67
C LEU A 13 22.96 15.19 -10.27
N HIS A 14 23.39 16.39 -9.90
CA HIS A 14 23.95 16.66 -8.57
C HIS A 14 23.19 17.79 -7.87
N GLY A 15 23.12 17.73 -6.53
CA GLY A 15 22.51 18.77 -5.70
C GLY A 15 20.99 18.91 -5.87
N HIS A 16 20.47 20.14 -5.91
CA HIS A 16 19.04 20.43 -5.95
C HIS A 16 18.33 19.89 -7.21
N TYR A 17 19.05 19.74 -8.32
CA TYR A 17 18.50 19.17 -9.56
C TYR A 17 18.12 17.68 -9.40
N LEU A 18 18.84 16.92 -8.57
CA LEU A 18 18.50 15.53 -8.27
C LEU A 18 17.20 15.45 -7.45
N ALA A 19 16.98 16.39 -6.53
CA ALA A 19 15.77 16.47 -5.73
C ALA A 19 14.54 16.78 -6.60
N ILE A 20 14.65 17.75 -7.50
CA ILE A 20 13.57 18.10 -8.46
C ILE A 20 13.27 16.91 -9.37
N ALA A 21 14.30 16.22 -9.86
CA ALA A 21 14.12 15.04 -10.70
C ALA A 21 13.43 13.88 -9.96
N THR A 22 13.75 13.66 -8.69
CA THR A 22 13.10 12.61 -7.88
C THR A 22 11.62 12.92 -7.64
N LEU A 23 11.28 14.17 -7.34
CA LEU A 23 9.90 14.61 -7.20
C LEU A 23 9.12 14.46 -8.52
N GLY A 24 9.68 14.96 -9.62
CA GLY A 24 9.06 14.84 -10.94
C GLY A 24 8.89 13.38 -11.38
N PHE A 25 9.88 12.52 -11.10
CA PHE A 25 9.82 11.10 -11.38
C PHE A 25 8.71 10.41 -10.58
N GLY A 26 8.54 10.72 -9.30
CA GLY A 26 7.46 10.17 -8.48
C GLY A 26 6.07 10.49 -9.05
N VAL A 27 5.85 11.74 -9.46
CA VAL A 27 4.60 12.16 -10.10
C VAL A 27 4.41 11.50 -11.47
N ALA A 28 5.46 11.46 -12.30
CA ALA A 28 5.42 10.86 -13.63
C ALA A 28 5.11 9.36 -13.58
N VAL A 29 5.70 8.63 -12.63
CA VAL A 29 5.42 7.19 -12.43
C VAL A 29 4.00 6.98 -11.93
N GLY A 30 3.51 7.82 -11.01
CA GLY A 30 2.13 7.77 -10.55
C GLY A 30 1.14 7.99 -11.69
N GLN A 31 1.37 9.03 -12.51
CA GLN A 31 0.55 9.34 -13.68
C GLN A 31 0.62 8.25 -14.74
N LEU A 32 1.81 7.72 -15.03
CA LEU A 32 1.98 6.63 -15.97
C LEU A 32 1.21 5.40 -15.50
N SER A 33 1.27 5.06 -14.22
CA SER A 33 0.53 3.93 -13.64
C SER A 33 -0.98 4.14 -13.72
N ALA A 34 -1.45 5.37 -13.51
CA ALA A 34 -2.86 5.74 -13.60
C ALA A 34 -3.39 5.84 -15.04
N SER A 35 -2.54 6.16 -16.02
CA SER A 35 -2.90 6.21 -17.45
C SER A 35 -2.69 4.88 -18.18
N TRP A 36 -2.13 3.86 -17.53
CA TRP A 36 -1.77 2.61 -18.21
C TRP A 36 -2.96 1.65 -18.39
N ASP A 37 -3.89 1.99 -19.29
CA ASP A 37 -5.12 1.24 -19.53
C ASP A 37 -4.91 -0.26 -19.77
N LYS A 38 -3.86 -0.63 -20.53
CA LYS A 38 -3.57 -2.03 -20.88
C LYS A 38 -3.17 -2.92 -19.70
N LEU A 39 -2.63 -2.37 -18.62
CA LEU A 39 -2.08 -3.16 -17.51
C LEU A 39 -2.82 -2.92 -16.18
N THR A 40 -3.24 -1.68 -15.90
CA THR A 40 -3.87 -1.30 -14.62
C THR A 40 -5.37 -0.99 -14.74
N GLY A 41 -5.90 -0.92 -15.96
CA GLY A 41 -7.27 -0.44 -16.22
C GLY A 41 -7.42 1.07 -16.13
N GLY A 42 -6.31 1.81 -16.11
CA GLY A 42 -6.30 3.27 -16.15
C GLY A 42 -6.91 3.92 -14.91
N TYR A 43 -7.49 5.11 -15.10
CA TYR A 43 -8.22 5.84 -14.06
C TYR A 43 -9.49 5.12 -13.57
N GLN A 44 -10.00 4.17 -14.35
CA GLN A 44 -11.17 3.38 -13.97
C GLN A 44 -10.84 2.18 -13.10
N GLY A 45 -9.55 1.78 -13.04
CA GLY A 45 -9.07 0.61 -12.32
C GLY A 45 -9.58 -0.72 -12.90
N MET A 46 -8.98 -1.82 -12.48
CA MET A 46 -9.49 -3.16 -12.81
C MET A 46 -10.80 -3.39 -12.04
N LYS A 47 -11.91 -3.65 -12.75
CA LYS A 47 -13.15 -4.11 -12.12
C LYS A 47 -12.88 -5.46 -11.46
N ALA A 48 -12.80 -5.47 -10.13
CA ALA A 48 -12.66 -6.70 -9.38
C ALA A 48 -13.89 -7.58 -9.68
N PRO A 49 -13.70 -8.89 -9.96
CA PRO A 49 -14.81 -9.80 -10.12
C PRO A 49 -15.66 -9.80 -8.85
N VAL A 50 -16.98 -9.90 -9.00
CA VAL A 50 -17.93 -9.91 -7.88
C VAL A 50 -17.47 -10.94 -6.86
N ALA A 51 -17.22 -10.47 -5.63
CA ALA A 51 -16.79 -11.34 -4.55
C ALA A 51 -17.83 -12.46 -4.39
N SER A 52 -17.36 -13.71 -4.50
CA SER A 52 -18.18 -14.89 -4.25
C SER A 52 -17.48 -15.74 -3.21
N ILE A 53 -18.19 -16.04 -2.12
CA ILE A 53 -17.69 -16.90 -1.04
C ILE A 53 -18.62 -18.10 -0.97
N LEU A 54 -18.05 -19.31 -1.09
CA LEU A 54 -18.80 -20.58 -1.00
C LEU A 54 -20.05 -20.65 -1.91
N GLY A 55 -20.00 -20.00 -3.08
CA GLY A 55 -21.12 -19.96 -4.05
C GLY A 55 -22.14 -18.84 -3.82
N TYR A 56 -22.04 -18.07 -2.73
CA TYR A 56 -22.87 -16.89 -2.52
C TYR A 56 -22.24 -15.65 -3.17
N ARG A 57 -22.98 -14.99 -4.05
CA ARG A 57 -22.52 -13.79 -4.78
C ARG A 57 -22.89 -12.53 -3.98
N PHE A 58 -21.89 -11.71 -3.68
CA PHE A 58 -22.07 -10.38 -3.08
C PHE A 58 -22.31 -9.36 -4.19
N ASP A 59 -23.46 -9.49 -4.85
CA ASP A 59 -23.84 -8.74 -6.06
C ASP A 59 -24.47 -7.37 -5.79
N THR A 60 -24.92 -7.12 -4.56
CA THR A 60 -25.59 -5.88 -4.14
C THR A 60 -24.67 -5.08 -3.22
N ASP A 61 -24.64 -3.75 -3.38
CA ASP A 61 -23.83 -2.84 -2.56
C ASP A 61 -24.02 -3.06 -1.06
N LEU A 62 -25.25 -3.34 -0.61
CA LEU A 62 -25.54 -3.67 0.80
C LEU A 62 -24.88 -4.97 1.25
N LYS A 63 -24.90 -6.02 0.42
CA LYS A 63 -24.25 -7.30 0.77
C LYS A 63 -22.73 -7.12 0.83
N TYR A 64 -22.16 -6.37 -0.11
CA TYR A 64 -20.74 -6.04 -0.13
C TYR A 64 -20.35 -5.19 1.09
N TYR A 65 -21.17 -4.21 1.47
CA TYR A 65 -20.98 -3.39 2.67
C TYR A 65 -20.88 -4.25 3.93
N TYR A 66 -21.83 -5.18 4.15
CA TYR A 66 -21.80 -6.06 5.31
C TYR A 66 -20.62 -7.02 5.31
N LEU A 67 -20.18 -7.52 4.13
CA LEU A 67 -18.97 -8.34 4.01
C LEU A 67 -17.73 -7.56 4.42
N VAL A 68 -17.55 -6.35 3.89
CA VAL A 68 -16.41 -5.50 4.22
C VAL A 68 -16.44 -5.13 5.70
N LEU A 69 -17.61 -4.76 6.23
CA LEU A 69 -17.76 -4.42 7.64
C LEU A 69 -17.38 -5.59 8.56
N ALA A 70 -17.86 -6.80 8.27
CA ALA A 70 -17.52 -8.01 9.03
C ALA A 70 -16.02 -8.33 8.94
N LEU A 71 -15.42 -8.22 7.75
CA LEU A 71 -13.99 -8.43 7.55
C LEU A 71 -13.16 -7.39 8.30
N THR A 72 -13.52 -6.11 8.22
CA THR A 72 -12.86 -5.02 8.95
C THR A 72 -12.92 -5.27 10.45
N TRP A 73 -14.09 -5.62 10.98
CA TRP A 73 -14.25 -5.93 12.40
C TRP A 73 -13.35 -7.10 12.83
N LEU A 74 -13.34 -8.19 12.07
CA LEU A 74 -12.45 -9.34 12.32
C LEU A 74 -10.96 -8.97 12.27
N LEU A 75 -10.55 -8.13 11.31
CA LEU A 75 -9.16 -7.68 11.20
C LEU A 75 -8.76 -6.75 12.34
N VAL A 76 -9.67 -5.90 12.80
CA VAL A 76 -9.44 -5.04 13.98
C VAL A 76 -9.25 -5.92 15.22
N GLU A 77 -10.13 -6.90 15.45
CA GLU A 77 -9.99 -7.85 16.55
C GLU A 77 -8.69 -8.66 16.44
N ALA A 78 -8.35 -9.13 15.24
CA ALA A 78 -7.10 -9.85 14.99
C ALA A 78 -5.86 -8.97 15.27
N ALA A 79 -5.88 -7.71 14.83
CA ALA A 79 -4.80 -6.76 15.08
C ALA A 79 -4.69 -6.44 16.58
N GLN A 80 -5.80 -6.23 17.26
CA GLN A 80 -5.82 -6.02 18.71
C GLN A 80 -5.31 -7.26 19.47
N ASN A 81 -5.74 -8.45 19.06
CA ASN A 81 -5.24 -9.71 19.62
C ASN A 81 -3.74 -9.89 19.37
N MET A 82 -3.26 -9.55 18.17
CA MET A 82 -1.84 -9.60 17.82
C MET A 82 -1.01 -8.60 18.63
N LEU A 83 -1.50 -7.38 18.86
CA LEU A 83 -0.84 -6.39 19.72
C LEU A 83 -0.85 -6.81 21.20
N ARG A 84 -1.89 -7.53 21.64
CA ARG A 84 -1.95 -8.18 22.96
C ARG A 84 -1.12 -9.47 23.04
N SER A 85 -0.50 -9.92 21.95
CA SER A 85 0.38 -11.09 21.96
C SER A 85 1.81 -10.72 22.37
N ARG A 86 2.60 -11.71 22.81
CA ARG A 86 4.01 -11.53 23.20
C ARG A 86 4.87 -10.81 22.12
N PRO A 87 4.83 -11.19 20.83
CA PRO A 87 5.60 -10.48 19.80
C PRO A 87 5.09 -9.06 19.54
N GLY A 88 3.78 -8.80 19.65
CA GLY A 88 3.22 -7.44 19.51
C GLY A 88 3.70 -6.47 20.59
N ARG A 89 3.77 -6.94 21.85
CA ARG A 89 4.34 -6.15 22.96
C ARG A 89 5.85 -5.94 22.82
N ALA A 90 6.59 -6.93 22.32
CA ALA A 90 8.03 -6.80 22.10
C ALA A 90 8.35 -5.73 21.05
N LEU A 91 7.58 -5.66 19.95
CA LEU A 91 7.72 -4.61 18.93
C LEU A 91 7.34 -3.22 19.46
N MET A 92 6.32 -3.13 20.31
CA MET A 92 5.93 -1.87 20.95
C MET A 92 7.01 -1.39 21.94
N ALA A 93 7.60 -2.30 22.72
CA ALA A 93 8.68 -1.99 23.65
C ALA A 93 9.94 -1.48 22.94
N VAL A 94 10.34 -2.08 21.81
CA VAL A 94 11.50 -1.62 21.02
C VAL A 94 11.30 -0.21 20.47
N ARG A 95 10.06 0.17 20.11
CA ARG A 95 9.74 1.53 19.67
C ARG A 95 9.86 2.56 20.80
N ASP A 96 9.45 2.17 22.01
CA ASP A 96 9.40 3.08 23.15
C ASP A 96 10.73 3.11 23.94
N SER A 97 11.70 2.26 23.59
CA SER A 97 13.02 2.19 24.24
C SER A 97 14.17 2.74 23.36
N GLU A 98 14.17 4.04 23.09
CA GLU A 98 15.44 4.77 22.92
C GLU A 98 16.10 5.01 24.30
N VAL A 99 15.31 5.09 25.37
CA VAL A 99 15.75 5.47 26.73
C VAL A 99 16.54 4.39 27.46
N ALA A 100 16.38 3.11 27.12
CA ALA A 100 17.17 2.03 27.71
C ALA A 100 18.53 1.80 27.02
N ALA A 101 18.75 2.39 25.84
CA ALA A 101 20.02 2.32 25.10
C ALA A 101 21.01 3.43 25.52
N GLN A 102 20.60 4.35 26.38
CA GLN A 102 21.43 5.45 26.91
C GLN A 102 21.91 5.22 28.36
N ALA A 103 21.63 4.05 28.96
CA ALA A 103 22.08 3.68 30.30
C ALA A 103 23.11 2.55 30.27
#